data_AF-A0AAW8C1F3-F1
#
_entry.id   AF-A0AAW8C1F3-F1
#
_cell.length_a   1.000
_cell.length_b   1.000
_cell.length_c   1.000
_cell.angle_alpha   90.00
_cell.angle_beta   90.00
_cell.angle_gamma   90.00
#
_symmetry.space_group_name_H-M   'P 1'
#
loop_
_entity.id
_entity.type
_entity.pdbx_description
1 polymer ?
#
loop_
_entity_poly.entity_id
_entity_poly.type
_entity_poly.pdbx_seq_one_letter_code
_entity_poly.pdbx_strand_id
1 'polypeptide(L)'
;MGNFSERGHKRLGDILDEGAAALTALWDGRTVDHKGTITAIAVRTTPGPVQQPRIPLWFGTARTTGRPIRRAARYDGIFPLSADTGAVERIADSVRGIRGTLDGFDIAVVSRPETDLSRLAAAGATWALHAFWPGNHPEQVLRVINRRPPSI
;
A
#
# COMPACT_ATOMS: atom_id res chain seq x y z
N MET A 1 31.72 -7.03 3.82
CA MET A 1 31.13 -7.81 2.71
C MET A 1 29.61 -7.54 2.68
N GLY A 2 29.12 -6.64 1.82
CA GLY A 2 27.69 -6.29 1.80
C GLY A 2 26.85 -7.32 1.02
N ASN A 3 25.90 -7.96 1.69
CA ASN A 3 25.04 -9.03 1.17
C ASN A 3 24.39 -8.67 -0.18
N PHE A 4 24.60 -9.51 -1.19
CA PHE A 4 24.02 -9.37 -2.53
C PHE A 4 22.47 -9.23 -2.51
N SER A 5 21.80 -9.86 -1.55
CA SER A 5 20.34 -9.77 -1.37
C SER A 5 19.86 -8.38 -0.96
N GLU A 6 20.59 -7.67 -0.09
CA GLU A 6 20.20 -6.35 0.40
C GLU A 6 20.32 -5.28 -0.69
N ARG A 7 21.37 -5.36 -1.51
CA ARG A 7 21.53 -4.50 -2.69
C ARG A 7 20.44 -4.74 -3.73
N GLY A 8 20.05 -6.00 -3.91
CA GLY A 8 18.89 -6.37 -4.74
C GLY A 8 17.60 -5.71 -4.26
N HIS A 9 17.28 -5.81 -2.96
CA HIS A 9 16.07 -5.20 -2.39
C HIS A 9 16.06 -3.67 -2.47
N LYS A 10 17.21 -3.00 -2.25
CA LYS A 10 17.31 -1.54 -2.40
C LYS A 10 17.04 -1.14 -3.84
N ARG A 11 17.69 -1.80 -4.81
CA ARG A 11 17.48 -1.54 -6.24
C ARG A 11 16.03 -1.76 -6.66
N LEU A 12 15.40 -2.85 -6.23
CA LEU A 12 13.97 -3.09 -6.51
C LEU A 12 13.08 -2.00 -5.88
N GLY A 13 13.44 -1.52 -4.70
CA GLY A 13 12.77 -0.38 -4.07
C GLY A 13 12.92 0.93 -4.85
N ASP A 14 14.08 1.18 -5.46
CA ASP A 14 14.32 2.33 -6.33
C ASP A 14 13.48 2.23 -7.62
N ILE A 15 13.45 1.05 -8.25
CA ILE A 15 12.63 0.80 -9.45
C ILE A 15 11.15 1.00 -9.16
N LEU A 16 10.67 0.55 -8.00
CA LEU A 16 9.28 0.77 -7.58
C LEU A 16 8.96 2.26 -7.35
N ASP A 17 9.89 3.00 -6.74
CA ASP A 17 9.74 4.46 -6.55
C ASP A 17 9.66 5.17 -7.91
N GLU A 18 10.54 4.81 -8.85
CA GLU A 18 10.60 5.34 -10.21
C GLU A 18 9.32 5.03 -11.00
N GLY A 19 8.87 3.78 -10.99
CA GLY A 19 7.68 3.33 -11.70
C GLY A 19 6.40 3.96 -11.19
N ALA A 20 6.26 4.10 -9.86
CA ALA A 20 5.10 4.76 -9.26
C ALA A 20 5.03 6.24 -9.67
N ALA A 21 6.15 6.96 -9.70
CA ALA A 21 6.19 8.35 -10.16
C ALA A 21 5.79 8.46 -11.65
N ALA A 22 6.36 7.62 -12.52
CA ALA A 22 6.03 7.61 -13.95
C ALA A 22 4.54 7.28 -14.19
N LEU A 23 4.00 6.28 -13.48
CA LEU A 23 2.60 5.88 -13.59
C LEU A 23 1.64 7.01 -13.16
N THR A 24 1.93 7.68 -12.03
CA THR A 24 1.09 8.81 -11.60
C THR A 24 1.17 9.99 -12.57
N ALA A 25 2.30 10.21 -13.25
CA ALA A 25 2.42 11.24 -14.26
C ALA A 25 1.59 10.94 -15.52
N LEU A 26 1.55 9.68 -15.94
CA LEU A 26 0.71 9.24 -17.06
C LEU A 26 -0.78 9.45 -16.77
N TRP A 27 -1.22 9.14 -15.54
CA TRP A 27 -2.62 9.29 -15.13
C TRP A 27 -3.08 10.74 -14.99
N ASP A 28 -2.15 11.67 -14.77
CA ASP A 28 -2.39 13.11 -14.81
C ASP A 28 -2.60 13.64 -16.25
N GLY A 29 -2.58 12.75 -17.25
CA GLY A 29 -2.76 13.08 -18.67
C GLY A 29 -1.56 13.77 -19.31
N ARG A 30 -0.43 13.88 -18.59
CA ARG A 30 0.82 14.42 -19.09
C ARG A 30 1.50 13.42 -20.03
N THR A 31 2.18 13.94 -21.05
CA THR A 31 3.14 13.14 -21.82
C THR A 31 4.36 12.91 -20.96
N VAL A 32 4.71 11.63 -20.74
CA VAL A 32 5.90 11.24 -20.01
C VAL A 32 7.05 10.98 -20.99
N ASP A 33 8.17 11.65 -20.75
CA ASP A 33 9.47 11.33 -21.31
C ASP A 33 10.41 11.02 -20.15
N HIS A 34 10.62 9.74 -19.91
CA HIS A 34 11.35 9.21 -18.77
C HIS A 34 12.31 8.11 -19.23
N LYS A 35 13.61 8.34 -18.98
CA LYS A 35 14.72 7.42 -19.28
C LYS A 35 15.47 7.10 -17.99
N GLY A 36 15.07 6.05 -17.30
CA GLY A 36 15.76 5.56 -16.11
C GLY A 36 15.92 4.04 -16.14
N THR A 37 15.71 3.38 -15.01
CA THR A 37 15.63 1.91 -14.98
C THR A 37 14.36 1.41 -15.67
N ILE A 38 13.31 2.22 -15.63
CA ILE A 38 12.09 2.08 -16.43
C ILE A 38 12.16 3.13 -17.55
N THR A 39 11.66 2.78 -18.74
CA THR A 39 11.66 3.66 -19.91
C THR A 39 10.22 3.90 -20.37
N ALA A 40 9.84 5.17 -20.51
CA ALA A 40 8.58 5.61 -21.10
C ALA A 40 8.83 6.89 -21.90
N ILE A 41 8.89 6.80 -23.24
CA ILE A 41 9.26 7.93 -24.12
C ILE A 41 8.06 8.37 -24.93
N ALA A 42 7.74 9.66 -24.83
CA ALA A 42 6.59 10.26 -25.50
C ALA A 42 5.28 9.47 -25.28
N VAL A 43 5.10 8.92 -24.08
CA VAL A 43 3.91 8.12 -23.73
C VAL A 43 2.88 9.01 -23.07
N ARG A 44 1.62 8.90 -23.50
CA ARG A 44 0.46 9.56 -22.87
C ARG A 44 -0.70 8.58 -22.77
N THR A 45 -1.42 8.60 -21.66
CA THR A 45 -2.61 7.75 -21.46
C THR A 45 -3.89 8.52 -21.78
N THR A 46 -4.74 7.96 -22.65
CA THR A 46 -6.06 8.52 -23.00
C THR A 46 -7.11 7.41 -23.20
N PRO A 47 -8.33 7.54 -22.63
CA PRO A 47 -8.72 8.58 -21.67
C PRO A 47 -7.95 8.43 -20.34
N GLY A 48 -7.92 9.51 -19.56
CA GLY A 48 -7.40 9.45 -18.20
C GLY A 48 -8.28 8.59 -17.27
N PRO A 49 -7.84 8.32 -16.04
CA PRO A 49 -8.64 7.57 -15.07
C PRO A 49 -9.93 8.31 -14.71
N VAL A 50 -10.98 7.53 -14.42
CA VAL A 50 -12.26 8.06 -13.93
C VAL A 50 -12.08 8.65 -12.52
N GLN A 51 -11.30 7.99 -11.67
CA GLN A 51 -10.97 8.45 -10.32
C GLN A 51 -10.08 9.70 -10.37
N GLN A 52 -10.45 10.71 -9.58
CA GLN A 52 -9.73 11.98 -9.45
C GLN A 52 -9.15 12.14 -8.04
N PRO A 53 -7.97 12.78 -7.89
CA PRO A 53 -7.12 13.32 -8.95
C PRO A 53 -6.38 12.25 -9.76
N ARG A 54 -6.40 10.99 -9.29
CA ARG A 54 -5.85 9.81 -9.97
C ARG A 54 -6.40 8.53 -9.34
N ILE A 55 -6.08 7.37 -9.90
CA ILE A 55 -6.32 6.08 -9.24
C ILE A 55 -5.51 6.03 -7.92
N PRO A 56 -6.13 5.65 -6.78
CA PRO A 56 -5.42 5.47 -5.52
C PRO A 56 -4.35 4.37 -5.60
N LEU A 57 -3.19 4.63 -5.00
CA LEU A 57 -2.04 3.72 -4.94
C LEU A 57 -1.70 3.39 -3.49
N TRP A 58 -1.79 2.11 -3.17
CA TRP A 58 -1.38 1.56 -1.88
C TRP A 58 -0.16 0.67 -2.02
N PHE A 59 0.71 0.67 -1.00
CA PHE A 59 1.96 -0.07 -1.03
C PHE A 59 2.00 -1.18 0.01
N GLY A 60 2.31 -2.40 -0.44
CA GLY A 60 2.56 -3.55 0.43
C GLY A 60 3.94 -3.48 1.10
N THR A 61 4.06 -3.88 2.36
CA THR A 61 5.39 -4.01 3.01
C THR A 61 5.41 -4.98 4.20
N ALA A 62 6.56 -5.62 4.43
CA ALA A 62 6.84 -6.37 5.66
C ALA A 62 7.51 -5.50 6.74
N ARG A 63 7.74 -4.21 6.47
CA ARG A 63 8.44 -3.27 7.37
C ARG A 63 7.43 -2.30 7.95
N THR A 64 7.62 -1.91 9.20
CA THR A 64 6.79 -0.89 9.87
C THR A 64 7.48 0.48 9.94
N THR A 65 8.70 0.60 9.40
CA THR A 65 9.50 1.83 9.43
C THR A 65 10.40 1.94 8.19
N GLY A 66 11.00 3.11 8.00
CA GLY A 66 12.04 3.33 6.99
C GLY A 66 11.49 3.61 5.59
N ARG A 67 12.26 3.23 4.57
CA ARG A 67 11.99 3.61 3.18
C ARG A 67 10.61 3.16 2.66
N PRO A 68 10.10 1.95 2.94
CA PRO A 68 8.76 1.55 2.48
C PRO A 68 7.65 2.44 3.01
N ILE A 69 7.72 2.86 4.28
CA ILE A 69 6.73 3.76 4.87
C ILE A 69 6.83 5.15 4.24
N ARG A 70 8.06 5.66 4.08
CA ARG A 70 8.29 6.95 3.39
C ARG A 70 7.80 6.96 1.95
N ARG A 71 7.88 5.82 1.26
CA ARG A 71 7.30 5.66 -0.08
C ARG A 71 5.79 5.78 -0.03
N ALA A 72 5.15 4.94 0.79
CA ALA A 72 3.70 4.90 0.91
C ALA A 72 3.13 6.28 1.27
N ALA A 73 3.76 7.01 2.20
CA ALA A 73 3.33 8.34 2.65
C ALA A 73 3.19 9.39 1.52
N ARG A 74 3.83 9.19 0.36
CA ARG A 74 3.68 10.06 -0.82
C ARG A 74 2.40 9.80 -1.63
N TYR A 75 1.69 8.72 -1.33
CA TYR A 75 0.50 8.24 -2.04
C TYR A 75 -0.67 8.08 -1.06
N ASP A 76 -1.55 7.11 -1.29
CA ASP A 76 -2.89 7.10 -0.69
C ASP A 76 -3.07 6.01 0.36
N GLY A 77 -2.12 5.08 0.49
CA GLY A 77 -2.23 4.08 1.55
C GLY A 77 -1.11 3.07 1.62
N ILE A 78 -1.22 2.20 2.63
CA ILE A 78 -0.26 1.15 2.93
C ILE A 78 -0.95 -0.12 3.41
N PHE A 79 -0.41 -1.25 2.99
CA PHE A 79 -0.83 -2.57 3.43
C PHE A 79 0.37 -3.32 4.05
N PRO A 80 0.60 -3.20 5.37
CA PRO A 80 1.55 -4.08 6.04
C PRO A 80 1.11 -5.55 5.96
N LEU A 81 2.01 -6.42 5.50
CA LEU A 81 1.78 -7.86 5.34
C LEU A 81 1.45 -8.55 6.68
N SER A 82 1.97 -8.00 7.78
CA SER A 82 1.62 -8.37 9.15
C SER A 82 1.80 -7.15 10.04
N ALA A 83 0.74 -6.73 10.72
CA ALA A 83 0.79 -5.63 11.67
C ALA A 83 -0.11 -5.93 12.86
N ASP A 84 0.48 -5.86 14.05
CA ASP A 84 -0.26 -5.71 15.30
C ASP A 84 -0.64 -4.23 15.53
N THR A 85 -1.38 -3.95 16.59
CA THR A 85 -1.78 -2.58 16.96
C THR A 85 -0.58 -1.64 17.06
N GLY A 86 0.51 -2.05 17.72
CA GLY A 86 1.72 -1.21 17.83
C GLY A 86 2.40 -0.96 16.49
N ALA A 87 2.36 -1.90 15.54
CA ALA A 87 2.85 -1.70 14.18
C ALA A 87 1.99 -0.68 13.42
N VAL A 88 0.68 -0.75 13.56
CA VAL A 88 -0.25 0.25 12.98
C VAL A 88 0.05 1.64 13.54
N GLU A 89 0.19 1.78 14.85
CA GLU A 89 0.53 3.06 15.51
C GLU A 89 1.85 3.64 14.97
N ARG A 90 2.92 2.82 14.91
CA ARG A 90 4.23 3.27 14.39
C ARG A 90 4.15 3.72 12.93
N ILE A 91 3.35 3.05 12.12
CA ILE A 91 3.13 3.41 10.71
C ILE A 91 2.35 4.73 10.65
N ALA A 92 1.24 4.83 11.38
CA ALA A 92 0.40 6.02 11.47
C ALA A 92 1.23 7.25 11.90
N ASP A 93 2.04 7.11 12.94
CA ASP A 93 2.92 8.17 13.44
C ASP A 93 3.99 8.56 12.42
N SER A 94 4.61 7.58 11.77
CA SER A 94 5.60 7.85 10.72
C SER A 94 4.99 8.61 9.54
N VAL A 95 3.79 8.21 9.11
CA VAL A 95 3.07 8.85 8.00
C VAL A 95 2.64 10.26 8.40
N ARG A 96 2.08 10.43 9.60
CA ARG A 96 1.70 11.74 10.15
C ARG A 96 2.93 12.65 10.27
N GLY A 97 4.08 12.13 10.69
CA GLY A 97 5.33 12.90 10.74
C GLY A 97 5.84 13.38 9.37
N ILE A 98 5.48 12.69 8.29
CA ILE A 98 5.87 13.04 6.91
C ILE A 98 4.85 13.96 6.25
N ARG A 99 3.55 13.68 6.43
CA ARG A 99 2.44 14.36 5.76
C ARG A 99 1.84 15.51 6.59
N GLY A 100 2.07 15.53 7.89
CA GLY A 100 1.35 16.37 8.86
C GLY A 100 -0.01 15.82 9.28
N THR A 101 -0.68 15.01 8.44
CA THR A 101 -2.00 14.41 8.70
C THR A 101 -2.09 12.98 8.13
N LEU A 102 -3.09 12.22 8.58
CA LEU A 102 -3.51 10.95 7.96
C LEU A 102 -4.68 11.14 6.99
N ASP A 103 -5.20 12.35 6.82
CA ASP A 103 -6.31 12.60 5.90
C ASP A 103 -5.94 12.16 4.47
N GLY A 104 -6.86 11.41 3.86
CA GLY A 104 -6.67 10.80 2.55
C GLY A 104 -5.55 9.74 2.51
N PHE A 105 -5.20 9.14 3.65
CA PHE A 105 -4.24 8.04 3.72
C PHE A 105 -4.84 6.83 4.43
N ASP A 106 -4.87 5.69 3.73
CA ASP A 106 -5.42 4.45 4.23
C ASP A 106 -4.36 3.52 4.82
N ILE A 107 -4.68 2.92 5.97
CA ILE A 107 -3.89 1.83 6.56
C ILE A 107 -4.75 0.57 6.54
N ALA A 108 -4.39 -0.35 5.65
CA ALA A 108 -5.07 -1.62 5.47
C ALA A 108 -4.41 -2.73 6.30
N VAL A 109 -5.20 -3.48 7.05
CA VAL A 109 -4.70 -4.57 7.90
C VAL A 109 -5.35 -5.91 7.54
N VAL A 110 -4.61 -6.99 7.75
CA VAL A 110 -5.20 -8.34 7.66
C VAL A 110 -5.97 -8.61 8.94
N SER A 111 -7.26 -8.93 8.81
CA SER A 111 -8.11 -9.37 9.90
C SER A 111 -8.25 -10.88 9.94
N ARG A 112 -8.17 -11.43 11.15
CA ARG A 112 -8.51 -12.82 11.47
C ARG A 112 -9.72 -12.82 12.41
N PRO A 113 -10.43 -13.96 12.58
CA PRO A 113 -11.61 -14.02 13.44
C PRO A 113 -11.36 -13.53 14.87
N GLU A 114 -10.15 -13.71 15.39
CA GLU A 114 -9.71 -13.30 16.72
C GLU A 114 -9.17 -11.86 16.80
N THR A 115 -9.10 -11.14 15.67
CA THR A 115 -8.54 -9.80 15.63
C THR A 115 -9.50 -8.77 16.22
N ASP A 116 -9.02 -8.04 17.24
CA ASP A 116 -9.70 -6.87 17.79
C ASP A 116 -9.59 -5.68 16.82
N LEU A 117 -10.60 -5.53 15.97
CA LEU A 117 -10.63 -4.47 14.95
C LEU A 117 -10.78 -3.09 15.56
N SER A 118 -11.47 -2.94 16.68
CA SER A 118 -11.66 -1.64 17.32
C SER A 118 -10.32 -1.10 17.84
N ARG A 119 -9.43 -1.96 18.35
CA ARG A 119 -8.05 -1.55 18.69
C ARG A 119 -7.23 -1.17 17.47
N LEU A 120 -7.33 -1.90 16.37
CA LEU A 120 -6.61 -1.57 15.14
C LEU A 120 -7.12 -0.25 14.53
N ALA A 121 -8.44 -0.03 14.55
CA ALA A 121 -9.06 1.21 14.11
C ALA A 121 -8.58 2.40 14.97
N ALA A 122 -8.57 2.25 16.30
CA ALA A 122 -8.05 3.26 17.22
C ALA A 122 -6.57 3.58 16.98
N ALA A 123 -5.77 2.60 16.55
CA ALA A 123 -4.37 2.78 16.16
C ALA A 123 -4.18 3.47 14.79
N GLY A 124 -5.26 3.61 14.00
CA GLY A 124 -5.26 4.29 12.70
C GLY A 124 -5.53 3.40 11.49
N ALA A 125 -5.90 2.13 11.67
CA ALA A 125 -6.34 1.29 10.56
C ALA A 125 -7.68 1.80 10.00
N THR A 126 -7.78 1.91 8.68
CA THR A 126 -9.00 2.37 7.98
C THR A 126 -9.68 1.24 7.19
N TRP A 127 -8.93 0.17 6.86
CA TRP A 127 -9.46 -1.00 6.16
C TRP A 127 -9.05 -2.30 6.86
N ALA A 128 -9.97 -3.26 6.93
CA ALA A 128 -9.71 -4.62 7.39
C ALA A 128 -10.01 -5.61 6.26
N LEU A 129 -9.06 -6.50 5.96
CA LEU A 129 -9.17 -7.48 4.89
C LEU A 129 -8.97 -8.90 5.43
N HIS A 130 -9.82 -9.83 5.03
CA HIS A 130 -9.54 -11.24 5.26
C HIS A 130 -8.68 -11.80 4.13
N ALA A 131 -7.57 -12.46 4.48
CA ALA A 131 -6.65 -13.05 3.52
C ALA A 131 -6.88 -14.56 3.40
N PHE A 132 -6.91 -15.06 2.16
CA PHE A 132 -6.94 -16.48 1.84
C PHE A 132 -5.63 -16.88 1.16
N TRP A 133 -5.15 -18.08 1.45
CA TRP A 133 -3.89 -18.59 0.93
C TRP A 133 -4.12 -19.65 -0.16
N PRO A 134 -3.13 -19.88 -1.04
CA PRO A 134 -3.16 -21.02 -1.95
C PRO A 134 -3.51 -22.31 -1.19
N GLY A 135 -4.53 -23.04 -1.65
CA GLY A 135 -5.07 -24.22 -0.98
C GLY A 135 -6.36 -23.99 -0.18
N ASN A 136 -6.81 -22.75 0.01
CA ASN A 136 -8.17 -22.51 0.50
C ASN A 136 -9.19 -22.82 -0.60
N HIS A 137 -10.20 -23.61 -0.26
CA HIS A 137 -11.26 -23.99 -1.18
C HIS A 137 -12.36 -22.91 -1.26
N PRO A 138 -13.06 -22.77 -2.40
CA PRO A 138 -14.11 -21.77 -2.58
C PRO A 138 -15.18 -21.77 -1.48
N GLU A 139 -15.57 -22.92 -0.96
CA GLU A 139 -16.55 -23.02 0.13
C GLU A 139 -16.04 -22.44 1.46
N GLN A 140 -14.73 -22.45 1.71
CA GLN A 140 -14.14 -21.77 2.87
C GLN A 140 -14.24 -20.25 2.71
N VAL A 141 -13.97 -19.74 1.51
CA VAL A 141 -14.07 -18.31 1.18
C VAL A 141 -15.51 -17.82 1.30
N LEU A 142 -16.46 -18.53 0.68
CA LEU A 142 -17.88 -18.19 0.72
C LEU A 142 -18.45 -18.22 2.13
N ARG A 143 -18.01 -19.15 3.00
CA ARG A 143 -18.41 -19.16 4.41
C ARG A 143 -18.03 -17.89 5.14
N VAL A 144 -16.87 -17.30 4.86
CA VAL A 144 -16.45 -16.04 5.48
C VAL A 144 -17.26 -14.87 4.93
N ILE A 145 -17.44 -14.78 3.61
CA ILE A 145 -18.23 -13.71 2.98
C ILE A 145 -19.68 -13.70 3.52
N ASN A 146 -20.29 -14.88 3.64
CA ASN A 146 -21.68 -15.02 4.10
C ASN A 146 -21.88 -14.71 5.59
N ARG A 147 -20.81 -14.69 6.41
CA ARG A 147 -20.89 -14.29 7.83
C ARG A 147 -21.04 -12.77 8.03
N ARG A 148 -21.05 -12.01 6.94
CA ARG A 148 -21.03 -10.53 6.89
C ARG A 148 -19.71 -9.97 7.45
N PRO A 149 -19.33 -8.73 7.09
CA PRO A 149 -18.12 -8.11 7.61
C PRO A 149 -18.15 -8.07 9.15
N PRO A 150 -17.04 -8.34 9.84
CA PRO A 150 -16.94 -8.07 11.26
C PRO A 150 -17.23 -6.59 11.51
N SER A 151 -18.13 -6.30 12.46
CA SER A 151 -18.46 -4.94 12.88
C SER A 151 -17.21 -4.27 13.48
N ILE A 152 -16.91 -3.04 13.07
CA ILE A 152 -15.90 -2.17 13.70
C ILE A 152 -16.53 -1.38 14.84
#